data_AF-A0AAW0LZL4-F1
#
_entry.id   AF-A0AAW0LZL4-F1
#
_cell.length_a   1.000
_cell.length_b   1.000
_cell.length_c   1.000
_cell.angle_alpha   90.00
_cell.angle_beta   90.00
_cell.angle_gamma   90.00
#
_symmetry.space_group_name_H-M   'P 1'
#
loop_
_entity.id
_entity.type
_entity.pdbx_description
1 polymer ?
#
loop_
_entity_poly.entity_id
_entity_poly.type
_entity_poly.pdbx_seq_one_letter_code
_entity_poly.pdbx_strand_id
1 'polypeptide(L)'
;MKMDKLVDEEFLAVRLTSGKDDGCPNRRLTDFVLHEPLEMLEVDDMFISGLILPFEESSKKEKEKAIRCKGFGRLESWDFSGYEDGSLLKEY
;
A
#
# COMPACT_ATOMS: atom_id res chain seq x y z
N MET A 1 -4.19 18.74 -13.12
CA MET A 1 -3.29 17.83 -12.38
C MET A 1 -3.69 17.94 -10.92
N LYS A 2 -4.27 16.90 -10.31
CA LYS A 2 -4.58 16.91 -8.88
C LYS A 2 -3.26 16.68 -8.14
N MET A 3 -2.97 17.47 -7.10
CA MET A 3 -1.75 17.33 -6.32
C MET A 3 -1.99 16.30 -5.23
N ASP A 4 -1.33 15.15 -5.35
CA ASP A 4 -1.29 14.17 -4.28
C ASP A 4 -0.56 14.80 -3.09
N LYS A 5 -1.17 14.72 -1.90
CA LYS A 5 -0.52 15.25 -0.70
C LYS A 5 0.62 14.32 -0.32
N LEU A 6 1.81 14.89 -0.15
CA LEU A 6 3.01 14.14 0.20
C LEU A 6 3.22 14.14 1.72
N VAL A 7 3.49 12.96 2.26
CA VAL A 7 3.72 12.74 3.68
C VAL A 7 4.91 11.80 3.84
N ASP A 8 5.82 12.13 4.77
CA ASP A 8 7.02 11.34 5.01
C ASP A 8 6.77 10.20 6.02
N GLU A 9 5.81 10.36 6.94
CA GLU A 9 5.50 9.38 8.00
C GLU A 9 4.26 8.52 7.68
N GLU A 10 4.42 7.20 7.76
CA GLU A 10 3.33 6.22 7.56
C GLU A 10 2.11 6.47 8.45
N PHE A 11 2.32 6.70 9.75
CA PHE A 11 1.23 6.93 10.71
C PHE A 11 0.32 8.07 10.28
N LEU A 12 0.89 9.17 9.78
CA LEU A 12 0.13 10.31 9.29
C LEU A 12 -0.61 9.96 7.99
N ALA A 13 0.04 9.25 7.07
CA ALA A 13 -0.57 8.81 5.82
C ALA A 13 -1.78 7.89 6.06
N VAL A 14 -1.68 6.95 7.02
CA VAL A 14 -2.78 6.05 7.43
C VAL A 14 -3.93 6.85 8.05
N ARG A 15 -3.65 7.80 8.96
CA ARG A 15 -4.69 8.64 9.57
C ARG A 15 -5.43 9.51 8.56
N LEU A 16 -4.71 10.08 7.58
CA LEU A 16 -5.30 10.93 6.55
C LEU A 16 -6.16 10.16 5.54
N THR A 17 -5.89 8.86 5.38
CA THR A 17 -6.66 7.95 4.51
C THR A 17 -7.70 7.13 5.26
N SER A 18 -7.89 7.40 6.56
CA SER A 18 -8.85 6.69 7.39
C SER A 18 -10.31 6.99 6.99
N GLY A 19 -11.13 5.95 7.13
CA GLY A 19 -12.57 5.99 6.82
C GLY A 19 -13.36 6.73 7.89
N LYS A 20 -14.68 6.82 7.71
CA LYS A 20 -15.58 7.33 8.78
C LYS A 20 -15.88 6.27 9.84
N ASP A 21 -15.60 5.01 9.54
CA ASP A 21 -15.88 3.86 10.38
C ASP A 21 -14.82 2.81 10.03
N ASP A 22 -13.72 2.73 10.77
CA ASP A 22 -12.61 1.87 10.37
C ASP A 22 -11.97 1.13 11.54
N GLY A 23 -12.74 0.18 12.07
CA GLY A 23 -12.16 -1.04 12.64
C GLY A 23 -11.38 -1.89 11.61
N CYS A 24 -11.33 -1.47 10.34
CA CYS A 24 -10.52 -2.09 9.28
C CYS A 24 -9.18 -1.35 9.13
N PRO A 25 -8.05 -1.94 9.55
CA PRO A 25 -6.74 -1.33 9.41
C PRO A 25 -6.22 -1.32 7.97
N ASN A 26 -6.84 -2.09 7.08
CA ASN A 26 -6.37 -2.27 5.71
C ASN A 26 -6.59 -1.01 4.87
N ARG A 27 -5.73 -0.78 3.88
CA ARG A 27 -5.77 0.35 2.96
C ARG A 27 -5.36 -0.14 1.57
N ARG A 28 -5.75 0.58 0.53
CA ARG A 28 -5.30 0.28 -0.83
C ARG A 28 -3.99 1.02 -1.10
N LEU A 29 -3.06 0.35 -1.76
CA LEU A 29 -1.78 0.90 -2.16
C LEU A 29 -1.66 0.83 -3.69
N THR A 30 -1.31 1.94 -4.33
CA THR A 30 -1.17 2.06 -5.78
C THR A 30 0.07 2.88 -6.13
N ASP A 31 0.53 2.80 -7.39
CA ASP A 31 1.73 3.51 -7.88
C ASP A 31 2.93 3.34 -6.93
N PHE A 32 3.14 2.09 -6.49
CA PHE A 32 4.13 1.77 -5.48
C PHE A 32 5.47 1.40 -6.11
N VAL A 33 6.53 1.68 -5.35
CA VAL A 33 7.89 1.26 -5.64
C VAL A 33 8.36 0.41 -4.47
N LEU A 34 8.84 -0.78 -4.79
CA LEU A 34 9.52 -1.66 -3.87
C LEU A 34 11.00 -1.28 -3.84
N HIS A 35 11.47 -0.93 -2.66
CA HIS A 35 12.87 -0.62 -2.40
C HIS A 35 13.52 -1.86 -1.82
N GLU A 36 14.22 -2.60 -2.66
CA GLU A 36 15.00 -3.77 -2.28
C GLU A 36 16.44 -3.35 -1.92
N PRO A 37 17.02 -3.93 -0.85
CA PRO A 37 18.40 -3.68 -0.49
C PRO A 37 19.32 -4.20 -1.59
N LEU A 38 20.46 -3.53 -1.79
CA LEU A 38 21.45 -3.98 -2.77
C LEU A 38 21.88 -5.42 -2.44
N GLU A 39 21.95 -6.28 -3.47
CA GLU A 39 22.23 -7.74 -3.39
C GLU A 39 23.46 -8.14 -2.54
N MET A 40 24.32 -7.17 -2.15
CA MET A 40 25.49 -7.38 -1.30
C MET A 40 25.23 -7.20 0.20
N LEU A 41 24.02 -6.83 0.61
CA LEU A 41 23.60 -6.80 2.02
C LEU A 41 22.82 -8.08 2.33
N GLU A 42 23.29 -8.86 3.30
CA GLU A 42 22.58 -10.04 3.85
C GLU A 42 21.30 -9.67 4.64
N VAL A 43 20.71 -8.51 4.37
CA VAL A 43 19.57 -7.96 5.09
C VAL A 43 18.36 -8.02 4.17
N ASP A 44 17.31 -8.72 4.59
CA ASP A 44 16.04 -8.86 3.85
C ASP A 44 15.09 -7.66 4.13
N ASP A 45 15.65 -6.50 4.45
CA ASP A 45 14.89 -5.31 4.83
C ASP A 45 14.35 -4.64 3.56
N MET A 46 13.12 -4.98 3.22
CA MET A 46 12.42 -4.43 2.07
C MET A 46 11.47 -3.31 2.51
N PHE A 47 11.46 -2.21 1.75
CA PHE A 47 10.62 -1.03 2.04
C PHE A 47 9.73 -0.69 0.86
N ILE A 48 8.65 0.03 1.12
CA ILE A 48 7.72 0.45 0.07
C ILE A 48 7.56 1.97 0.15
N SER A 49 7.31 2.57 -1.01
CA SER A 49 6.73 3.92 -1.12
C SER A 49 5.57 3.87 -2.11
N GLY A 50 4.59 4.75 -2.01
CA GLY A 50 3.45 4.72 -2.92
C GLY A 50 2.28 5.61 -2.53
N LEU A 51 1.19 5.51 -3.28
CA LEU A 51 -0.07 6.21 -3.02
C LEU A 51 -1.00 5.34 -2.18
N ILE A 52 -1.26 5.78 -0.96
CA ILE A 52 -2.24 5.17 -0.07
C ILE A 52 -3.63 5.76 -0.32
N LEU A 53 -4.62 4.89 -0.32
CA LEU A 53 -6.03 5.20 -0.56
C LEU A 53 -6.89 4.52 0.52
N PRO A 54 -8.07 5.06 0.84
CA PRO A 54 -9.05 4.36 1.66
C PRO A 54 -9.36 2.95 1.10
N PHE A 55 -9.68 2.01 2.01
CA PHE A 55 -9.99 0.63 1.64
C PHE A 55 -11.29 0.50 0.85
N GLU A 56 -12.38 1.08 1.37
CA GLU A 56 -13.65 1.11 0.69
C GLU A 56 -13.59 2.04 -0.52
N GLU A 57 -13.98 1.50 -1.67
CA GLU A 57 -14.04 2.23 -2.93
C GLU A 57 -15.22 3.21 -2.88
N SER A 58 -14.97 4.45 -2.47
CA SER A 58 -16.01 5.47 -2.35
C SER A 58 -15.87 6.51 -3.46
N SER A 59 -16.94 6.67 -4.23
CA SER A 59 -17.13 7.56 -5.40
C SER A 59 -16.20 8.79 -5.48
N LYS A 60 -15.67 9.11 -6.68
CA LYS A 60 -15.03 10.36 -7.22
C LYS A 60 -14.13 11.25 -6.31
N LYS A 61 -14.45 11.42 -5.03
CA LYS A 61 -13.68 12.05 -3.95
C LYS A 61 -12.47 11.24 -3.49
N GLU A 62 -12.32 10.00 -3.94
CA GLU A 62 -11.20 9.14 -3.58
C GLU A 62 -9.83 9.70 -3.98
N LYS A 63 -9.76 10.31 -5.17
CA LYS A 63 -8.57 11.06 -5.63
C LYS A 63 -8.28 12.31 -4.80
N GLU A 64 -9.19 12.76 -3.93
CA GLU A 64 -8.95 13.88 -3.00
C GLU A 64 -8.32 13.41 -1.69
N LYS A 65 -8.36 12.11 -1.42
CA LYS A 65 -7.81 11.48 -0.22
C LYS A 65 -6.56 10.64 -0.50
N ALA A 66 -6.09 10.59 -1.74
CA ALA A 66 -4.82 9.94 -2.05
C ALA A 66 -3.67 10.67 -1.36
N ILE A 67 -2.87 9.94 -0.58
CA ILE A 67 -1.67 10.46 0.08
C ILE A 67 -0.46 9.71 -0.47
N ARG A 68 0.56 10.42 -0.93
CA ARG A 68 1.86 9.84 -1.28
C ARG A 68 2.67 9.66 0.00
N CYS A 69 2.90 8.42 0.40
CA CYS A 69 3.78 8.07 1.52
C CYS A 69 5.17 7.75 0.97
N LYS A 70 6.20 8.45 1.46
CA LYS A 70 7.59 8.20 1.03
C LYS A 70 8.24 7.00 1.71
N GLY A 71 7.85 6.71 2.95
CA GLY A 71 8.45 5.64 3.73
C GLY A 71 7.38 4.93 4.54
N PHE A 72 6.95 3.77 4.05
CA PHE A 72 6.32 2.79 4.91
C PHE A 72 7.39 2.15 5.80
N GLY A 73 6.97 1.59 6.93
CA GLY A 73 7.81 0.69 7.71
C GLY A 73 8.33 -0.49 6.87
N ARG A 74 9.21 -1.28 7.47
CA ARG A 74 9.72 -2.49 6.84
C ARG A 74 8.56 -3.43 6.49
N LEU A 75 8.64 -4.04 5.31
CA LEU A 75 7.71 -5.09 4.93
C LEU A 75 7.95 -6.33 5.79
N GLU A 76 7.01 -6.64 6.68
CA GLU A 76 7.11 -7.81 7.57
C GLU A 76 6.55 -9.09 6.94
N SER A 77 5.53 -8.98 6.09
CA SER A 77 4.87 -10.14 5.47
C SER A 77 4.08 -9.72 4.23
N TRP A 78 3.92 -10.64 3.28
CA TRP A 78 3.10 -10.44 2.09
C TRP A 78 2.41 -11.75 1.70
N ASP A 79 1.26 -11.66 1.02
CA ASP A 79 0.45 -12.81 0.61
C ASP A 79 -0.27 -12.50 -0.72
N PHE A 80 -0.46 -13.54 -1.54
CA PHE A 80 -1.33 -13.45 -2.71
C PHE A 80 -2.74 -13.87 -2.32
N SER A 81 -3.66 -12.90 -2.29
CA SER A 81 -5.08 -13.14 -2.00
C SER A 81 -5.95 -12.92 -3.25
N GLY A 82 -7.26 -13.22 -3.16
CA GLY A 82 -8.22 -12.92 -4.23
C GLY A 82 -8.40 -14.01 -5.29
N TYR A 83 -7.96 -15.23 -5.02
CA TYR A 83 -8.30 -16.39 -5.84
C TYR A 83 -9.78 -16.76 -5.63
N GLU A 84 -10.59 -16.68 -6.68
CA GLU A 84 -12.03 -17.03 -6.59
C GLU A 84 -12.34 -18.50 -6.89
N ASP A 85 -11.41 -19.27 -7.45
CA ASP A 85 -11.58 -20.72 -7.60
C ASP A 85 -10.22 -21.40 -7.76
N GLY A 86 -9.98 -22.46 -6.99
CA GLY A 86 -8.70 -23.16 -6.82
C GLY A 86 -8.16 -23.87 -8.06
N SER A 87 -7.94 -23.13 -9.14
CA SER A 87 -7.30 -23.60 -10.35
C SER A 87 -5.80 -23.56 -10.15
N LEU A 88 -5.27 -24.56 -9.44
CA LEU A 88 -3.84 -24.82 -9.42
C LEU A 88 -3.36 -24.88 -10.88
N LEU A 89 -2.44 -23.99 -11.26
CA LEU A 89 -1.70 -24.09 -12.50
C LEU A 89 -1.00 -25.45 -12.47
N LYS A 90 -1.49 -26.40 -13.26
CA LYS A 90 -0.70 -27.59 -13.61
C LYS A 90 0.43 -27.09 -14.48
N GLU A 91 1.62 -27.02 -13.89
CA GLU A 91 2.87 -26.91 -14.63
C GLU A 91 2.97 -28.12 -15.59
N TYR A 92 3.26 -27.84 -16.87
CA TYR A 92 3.54 -28.82 -17.92
C TYR A 92 5.05 -29.01 -18.06
#